data_AF-A0A7V9FY25-F1
#
_entry.id   AF-A0A7V9FY25-F1
#
_cell.length_a   1.000
_cell.length_b   1.000
_cell.length_c   1.000
_cell.angle_alpha   90.00
_cell.angle_beta   90.00
_cell.angle_gamma   90.00
#
_symmetry.space_group_name_H-M   'P 1'
#
loop_
_entity.id
_entity.type
_entity.pdbx_description
1 polymer ?
#
loop_
_entity_poly.entity_id
_entity_poly.type
_entity_poly.pdbx_seq_one_letter_code
_entity_poly.pdbx_strand_id
1 'polypeptide(L)'
;MDRRERKRILGEYGAGYESPRETRERDALARDLEGSPGRGRPLEHRLRGGPSSPDSYVASLGGPLPYMQRLRRIEEETAEHERRLAQAWRELAHASRDDPAGFGRRWTARAERWSFHGVNDLIERHNRYYPAEARLPMDPRTRDFALVGGKPYRRRALGPTWVLERFPGDLEPALGVGEAA
;
A
#
# COMPACT_ATOMS: atom_id res chain seq x y z
N MET A 1 55.10 -26.40 0.76
CA MET A 1 54.34 -25.16 1.11
C MET A 1 53.75 -25.33 2.49
N ASP A 2 54.05 -24.41 3.39
CA ASP A 2 53.64 -24.48 4.79
C ASP A 2 52.15 -24.11 5.00
N ARG A 3 51.50 -24.68 6.03
CA ARG A 3 50.07 -24.47 6.32
C ARG A 3 49.76 -23.00 6.66
N ARG A 4 50.70 -22.29 7.29
CA ARG A 4 50.57 -20.84 7.57
C ARG A 4 50.66 -20.01 6.30
N GLU A 5 51.49 -20.43 5.35
CA GLU A 5 51.65 -19.77 4.06
C GLU A 5 50.40 -19.88 3.19
N ARG A 6 49.79 -21.08 3.14
CA ARG A 6 48.48 -21.26 2.49
C ARG A 6 47.36 -20.42 3.13
N LYS A 7 47.33 -20.33 4.46
CA LYS A 7 46.29 -19.57 5.19
C LYS A 7 46.42 -18.05 4.98
N ARG A 8 47.64 -17.57 4.68
CA ARG A 8 47.91 -16.16 4.35
C ARG A 8 47.46 -15.80 2.93
N ILE A 9 47.66 -16.73 1.99
CA ILE A 9 47.31 -16.53 0.57
C ILE A 9 45.80 -16.70 0.34
N LEU A 10 45.15 -17.63 1.05
CA LEU A 10 43.73 -17.99 0.87
C LEU A 10 42.80 -17.40 1.94
N GLY A 11 43.32 -16.63 2.89
CA GLY A 11 42.50 -16.01 3.92
C GLY A 11 41.75 -14.81 3.35
N GLU A 12 40.43 -14.90 3.22
CA GLU A 12 39.53 -13.76 2.98
C GLU A 12 39.51 -12.83 4.20
N TYR A 13 40.63 -12.14 4.44
CA TYR A 13 40.64 -10.95 5.27
C TYR A 13 40.46 -9.77 4.33
N GLY A 14 39.26 -9.16 4.37
CA GLY A 14 38.94 -7.94 3.63
C GLY A 14 40.01 -6.86 3.83
N ALA A 15 40.21 -6.05 2.78
CA ALA A 15 41.25 -5.02 2.61
C ALA A 15 41.95 -4.60 3.91
N GLY A 16 43.02 -5.31 4.27
CA GLY A 16 43.95 -4.87 5.29
C GLY A 16 44.64 -3.57 4.85
N TYR A 17 45.12 -2.78 5.81
CA TYR A 17 45.92 -1.60 5.54
C TYR A 17 47.09 -1.95 4.59
N GLU A 18 47.15 -1.29 3.44
CA GLU A 18 48.26 -1.45 2.48
C GLU A 18 49.58 -1.24 3.22
N SER A 19 50.47 -2.22 3.14
CA SER A 19 51.82 -2.08 3.67
C SER A 19 52.61 -1.04 2.85
N PRO A 20 53.58 -0.34 3.44
CA PRO A 20 54.39 0.65 2.71
C PRO A 20 55.10 0.10 1.47
N ARG A 21 55.35 -1.22 1.44
CA ARG A 21 55.93 -1.91 0.28
C ARG A 21 54.91 -2.06 -0.84
N GLU A 22 53.69 -2.47 -0.51
CA GLU A 22 52.60 -2.62 -1.49
C GLU A 22 52.24 -1.26 -2.11
N THR A 23 52.27 -0.17 -1.33
CA THR A 23 52.09 1.19 -1.88
C THR A 23 53.17 1.53 -2.91
N ARG A 24 54.45 1.23 -2.62
CA ARG A 24 55.56 1.46 -3.55
C ARG A 24 55.45 0.62 -4.81
N GLU A 25 55.05 -0.64 -4.69
CA GLU A 25 54.84 -1.55 -5.81
C GLU A 25 53.68 -1.06 -6.69
N ARG A 26 52.58 -0.60 -6.10
CA ARG A 26 51.46 0.03 -6.82
C ARG A 26 51.89 1.30 -7.56
N ASP A 27 52.66 2.17 -6.91
CA ASP A 27 53.12 3.43 -7.50
C ASP A 27 54.16 3.21 -8.62
N ALA A 28 54.98 2.14 -8.52
CA ALA A 28 55.85 1.72 -9.61
C ALA A 28 55.04 1.21 -10.81
N LEU A 29 54.06 0.32 -10.56
CA LEU A 29 53.19 -0.20 -11.60
C LEU A 29 52.35 0.92 -12.27
N ALA A 30 51.89 1.91 -11.50
CA ALA A 30 51.14 3.04 -12.02
C ALA A 30 51.96 3.91 -12.99
N ARG A 31 53.26 4.04 -12.73
CA ARG A 31 54.23 4.73 -13.62
C ARG A 31 54.54 3.91 -14.87
N ASP A 32 54.72 2.59 -14.74
CA ASP A 32 54.96 1.71 -15.88
C ASP A 32 53.76 1.65 -16.86
N LEU A 33 52.55 1.88 -16.35
CA LEU A 33 51.33 1.93 -17.15
C LEU A 33 51.06 3.32 -17.75
N GLU A 34 51.87 4.34 -17.46
CA GLU A 34 51.69 5.69 -17.99
C GLU A 34 52.12 5.74 -19.46
N GLY A 35 51.18 6.01 -20.38
CA GLY A 35 51.42 5.98 -21.83
C GLY A 35 51.28 4.60 -22.50
N SER A 36 51.01 3.53 -21.74
CA SER A 36 50.77 2.20 -22.30
C SER A 36 49.36 2.09 -22.92
N PRO A 37 49.22 1.55 -24.14
CA PRO A 37 47.90 1.29 -24.75
C PRO A 37 47.06 0.25 -23.98
N GLY A 38 47.65 -0.46 -23.01
CA GLY A 38 46.96 -1.38 -22.10
C GLY A 38 46.35 -0.74 -20.84
N ARG A 39 46.48 0.59 -20.65
CA ARG A 39 45.89 1.29 -19.49
C ARG A 39 44.37 1.40 -19.66
N GLY A 40 43.65 0.41 -19.16
CA GLY A 40 42.18 0.45 -19.06
C GLY A 40 41.71 1.58 -18.14
N ARG A 41 40.51 2.12 -18.41
CA ARG A 41 39.83 3.01 -17.46
C ARG A 41 39.26 2.18 -16.30
N PRO A 42 39.28 2.69 -15.06
CA PRO A 42 38.54 2.07 -13.97
C PRO A 42 37.10 1.84 -14.40
N LEU A 43 36.55 0.65 -14.15
CA LEU A 43 35.13 0.40 -14.40
C LEU A 43 34.34 1.37 -13.53
N GLU A 44 33.61 2.28 -14.16
CA GLU A 44 32.66 3.12 -13.44
C GLU A 44 31.63 2.20 -12.81
N HIS A 45 31.75 1.98 -11.50
CA HIS A 45 30.78 1.23 -10.74
C HIS A 45 29.53 2.10 -10.66
N ARG A 46 28.69 2.02 -11.70
CA ARG A 46 27.43 2.74 -11.77
C ARG A 46 26.54 2.10 -10.69
N LEU A 47 26.54 2.69 -9.49
CA LEU A 47 25.58 2.38 -8.45
C LEU A 47 24.21 2.55 -9.08
N ARG A 48 23.57 1.43 -9.44
CA ARG A 48 22.22 1.44 -10.01
C ARG A 48 21.32 2.04 -8.96
N GLY A 49 20.83 3.26 -9.23
CA GLY A 49 19.66 3.93 -8.65
C GLY A 49 19.49 3.86 -7.13
N GLY A 50 19.32 5.00 -6.48
CA GLY A 50 18.72 5.04 -5.14
C GLY A 50 17.38 4.27 -5.09
N PRO A 51 16.85 3.98 -3.89
CA PRO A 51 15.65 3.16 -3.74
C PRO A 51 14.55 3.68 -4.68
N SER A 52 14.08 2.78 -5.56
CA SER A 52 13.03 3.07 -6.53
C SER A 52 11.85 3.67 -5.79
N SER A 53 11.43 4.89 -6.15
CA SER A 53 10.15 5.43 -5.69
C SER A 53 9.06 4.40 -5.99
N PRO A 54 8.07 4.18 -5.10
CA PRO A 54 6.94 3.28 -5.35
C PRO A 54 6.31 3.51 -6.73
N ASP A 55 6.25 4.76 -7.16
CA ASP A 55 5.71 5.17 -8.47
C ASP A 55 6.55 4.65 -9.64
N SER A 56 7.88 4.61 -9.50
CA SER A 56 8.80 4.07 -10.51
C SER A 56 8.68 2.54 -10.63
N TYR A 57 8.48 1.85 -9.50
CA TYR A 57 8.20 0.41 -9.49
C TYR A 57 6.85 0.09 -10.16
N VAL A 58 5.80 0.82 -9.83
CA VAL A 58 4.47 0.65 -10.44
C VAL A 58 4.51 0.95 -11.95
N ALA A 59 5.20 2.02 -12.36
CA ALA A 59 5.38 2.35 -13.78
C ALA A 59 6.13 1.22 -14.52
N SER A 60 7.15 0.61 -13.90
CA SER A 60 7.90 -0.50 -14.51
C SER A 60 7.09 -1.80 -14.68
N LEU A 61 5.97 -1.94 -13.95
CA LEU A 61 5.09 -3.11 -14.03
C LEU A 61 3.99 -2.98 -15.09
N GLY A 62 3.95 -1.87 -15.84
CA GLY A 62 2.99 -1.67 -16.93
C GLY A 62 1.61 -1.18 -16.48
N GLY A 63 1.49 -0.65 -15.25
CA GLY A 63 0.25 -0.04 -14.75
C GLY A 63 0.01 -0.29 -13.25
N PRO A 64 -1.12 0.20 -12.71
CA PRO A 64 -1.46 -0.02 -11.31
C PRO A 64 -1.58 -1.50 -10.97
N LEU A 65 -1.10 -1.88 -9.78
CA LEU A 65 -1.18 -3.26 -9.29
C LEU A 65 -2.65 -3.73 -9.16
N PRO A 66 -2.94 -5.04 -9.27
CA PRO A 66 -4.32 -5.55 -9.18
C PRO A 66 -5.05 -5.13 -7.90
N TYR A 67 -4.39 -5.09 -6.74
CA TYR A 67 -5.02 -4.59 -5.52
C TYR A 67 -5.32 -3.09 -5.58
N MET A 68 -4.47 -2.28 -6.23
CA MET A 68 -4.69 -0.84 -6.37
C MET A 68 -5.94 -0.57 -7.22
N GLN A 69 -6.10 -1.32 -8.32
CA GLN A 69 -7.29 -1.23 -9.17
C GLN A 69 -8.56 -1.62 -8.40
N ARG A 70 -8.50 -2.69 -7.60
CA ARG A 70 -9.63 -3.10 -6.75
C ARG A 70 -9.95 -2.09 -5.66
N LEU A 71 -8.93 -1.51 -5.01
CA LEU A 71 -9.13 -0.45 -4.02
C LEU A 71 -9.86 0.74 -4.62
N ARG A 72 -9.40 1.20 -5.78
CA ARG A 72 -10.05 2.28 -6.53
C ARG A 72 -11.51 1.93 -6.86
N ARG A 73 -11.78 0.72 -7.34
CA ARG A 73 -13.14 0.28 -7.66
C ARG A 73 -14.04 0.20 -6.42
N ILE A 74 -13.52 -0.26 -5.28
CA ILE A 74 -14.23 -0.26 -4.00
C ILE A 74 -14.61 1.18 -3.61
N GLU A 75 -13.68 2.13 -3.74
CA GLU A 75 -13.93 3.54 -3.44
C GLU A 75 -14.99 4.14 -4.36
N GLU A 76 -14.90 3.87 -5.67
CA GLU A 76 -15.86 4.34 -6.67
C GLU A 76 -17.28 3.79 -6.42
N GLU A 77 -17.42 2.47 -6.20
CA GLU A 77 -18.72 1.84 -5.90
C GLU A 77 -19.28 2.28 -4.54
N THR A 78 -18.41 2.45 -3.52
CA THR A 78 -18.82 2.99 -2.21
C THR A 78 -19.36 4.41 -2.36
N ALA A 79 -18.65 5.28 -3.09
CA ALA A 79 -19.08 6.66 -3.33
C ALA A 79 -20.40 6.73 -4.11
N GLU A 80 -20.64 5.81 -5.05
CA GLU A 80 -21.94 5.70 -5.72
C GLU A 80 -23.05 5.35 -4.73
N HIS A 81 -22.83 4.37 -3.86
CA HIS A 81 -23.79 4.03 -2.83
C HIS A 81 -24.05 5.20 -1.87
N GLU A 82 -23.02 5.93 -1.45
CA GLU A 82 -23.17 7.13 -0.60
C GLU A 82 -24.07 8.18 -1.29
N ARG A 83 -23.83 8.48 -2.57
CA ARG A 83 -24.67 9.42 -3.33
C ARG A 83 -26.13 8.96 -3.41
N ARG A 84 -26.35 7.69 -3.75
CA ARG A 84 -27.69 7.10 -3.90
C ARG A 84 -28.45 7.03 -2.59
N LEU A 85 -27.77 6.72 -1.49
CA LEU A 85 -28.35 6.71 -0.15
C LEU A 85 -28.67 8.12 0.31
N ALA A 86 -27.77 9.09 0.12
CA ALA A 86 -28.00 10.49 0.47
C ALA A 86 -29.24 11.04 -0.25
N GLN A 87 -29.39 10.73 -1.55
CA GLN A 87 -30.58 11.09 -2.31
C GLN A 87 -31.83 10.45 -1.72
N ALA A 88 -31.85 9.11 -1.55
CA ALA A 88 -33.01 8.40 -1.03
C ALA A 88 -33.41 8.83 0.39
N TRP A 89 -32.42 9.18 1.23
CA TRP A 89 -32.61 9.67 2.58
C TRP A 89 -33.33 11.03 2.59
N ARG A 90 -32.87 11.98 1.77
CA ARG A 90 -33.50 13.30 1.61
C ARG A 90 -34.90 13.20 1.00
N GLU A 91 -35.07 12.37 -0.03
CA GLU A 91 -36.38 12.13 -0.65
C GLU A 91 -37.39 11.59 0.37
N LEU A 92 -36.98 10.58 1.16
CA LEU A 92 -37.83 10.02 2.20
C LEU A 92 -38.13 11.04 3.31
N ALA A 93 -37.17 11.89 3.66
CA ALA A 93 -37.35 12.94 4.65
C ALA A 93 -38.35 13.99 4.19
N HIS A 94 -38.23 14.46 2.95
CA HIS A 94 -39.19 15.38 2.35
C HIS A 94 -40.61 14.79 2.27
N ALA A 95 -40.73 13.50 1.95
CA ALA A 95 -42.02 12.81 1.94
C ALA A 95 -42.59 12.54 3.34
N SER A 96 -41.76 12.60 4.39
CA SER A 96 -42.12 12.27 5.78
C SER A 96 -42.08 13.49 6.72
N ARG A 97 -42.15 14.72 6.18
CA ARG A 97 -42.05 15.96 6.98
C ARG A 97 -43.03 15.98 8.16
N ASP A 98 -44.25 15.50 7.95
CA ASP A 98 -45.31 15.49 8.97
C ASP A 98 -45.29 14.24 9.86
N ASP A 99 -44.39 13.28 9.61
CA ASP A 99 -44.27 12.02 10.35
C ASP A 99 -42.81 11.65 10.65
N PRO A 100 -42.16 12.35 11.61
CA PRO A 100 -40.78 12.06 12.01
C PRO A 100 -40.61 10.65 12.59
N ALA A 101 -41.58 10.16 13.35
CA ALA A 101 -41.50 8.84 13.97
C ALA A 101 -41.58 7.71 12.93
N GLY A 102 -42.39 7.87 11.88
CA GLY A 102 -42.44 6.92 10.78
C GLY A 102 -41.26 7.05 9.81
N PHE A 103 -40.64 8.23 9.69
CA PHE A 103 -39.41 8.40 8.91
C PHE A 103 -38.30 7.43 9.36
N GLY A 104 -37.95 7.45 10.66
CA GLY A 104 -36.89 6.60 11.19
C GLY A 104 -37.14 5.11 10.95
N ARG A 105 -38.39 4.65 11.18
CA ARG A 105 -38.77 3.25 10.90
C ARG A 105 -38.66 2.90 9.42
N ARG A 106 -39.17 3.76 8.53
CA ARG A 106 -39.10 3.53 7.07
C ARG A 106 -37.67 3.55 6.56
N TRP A 107 -36.82 4.42 7.11
CA TRP A 107 -35.42 4.52 6.76
C TRP A 107 -34.62 3.29 7.21
N THR A 108 -34.75 2.87 8.47
CA THR A 108 -34.11 1.64 8.97
C THR A 108 -34.49 0.43 8.12
N ALA A 109 -35.78 0.26 7.82
CA ALA A 109 -36.24 -0.82 6.96
C ALA A 109 -35.67 -0.75 5.54
N ARG A 110 -35.40 0.46 5.02
CA ARG A 110 -34.75 0.64 3.71
C ARG A 110 -33.25 0.32 3.78
N ALA A 111 -32.56 0.72 4.85
CA ALA A 111 -31.16 0.40 5.08
C ALA A 111 -30.93 -1.12 5.18
N GLU A 112 -31.83 -1.84 5.84
CA GLU A 112 -31.80 -3.30 5.95
C GLU A 112 -31.92 -4.03 4.61
N ARG A 113 -32.70 -3.48 3.68
CA ARG A 113 -32.91 -4.05 2.34
C ARG A 113 -31.90 -3.56 1.30
N TRP A 114 -31.03 -2.63 1.64
CA TRP A 114 -30.09 -2.06 0.68
C TRP A 114 -29.00 -3.07 0.34
N SER A 115 -28.83 -3.36 -0.96
CA SER A 115 -27.83 -4.31 -1.43
C SER A 115 -26.48 -3.63 -1.67
N PHE A 116 -25.46 -4.17 -1.03
CA PHE A 116 -24.03 -3.84 -1.25
C PHE A 116 -23.28 -4.99 -1.92
N HIS A 117 -23.98 -5.91 -2.60
CA HIS A 117 -23.40 -7.15 -3.12
C HIS A 117 -22.14 -6.92 -3.97
N GLY A 118 -22.17 -5.97 -4.91
CA GLY A 118 -21.04 -5.67 -5.81
C GLY A 118 -19.78 -5.24 -5.06
N VAL A 119 -19.90 -4.19 -4.25
CA VAL A 119 -18.77 -3.67 -3.46
C VAL A 119 -18.29 -4.65 -2.40
N ASN A 120 -19.19 -5.43 -1.78
CA ASN A 120 -18.82 -6.44 -0.80
C ASN A 120 -18.07 -7.62 -1.43
N ASP A 121 -18.41 -8.02 -2.65
CA ASP A 121 -17.65 -9.02 -3.40
C ASP A 121 -16.24 -8.49 -3.79
N LEU A 122 -16.13 -7.20 -4.13
CA LEU A 122 -14.81 -6.58 -4.31
C LEU A 122 -14.00 -6.54 -3.03
N ILE A 123 -14.62 -6.19 -1.89
CA ILE A 123 -14.00 -6.19 -0.56
C ILE A 123 -13.53 -7.59 -0.19
N GLU A 124 -14.35 -8.62 -0.41
CA GLU A 124 -13.98 -10.00 -0.14
C GLU A 124 -12.77 -10.41 -0.97
N ARG A 125 -12.82 -10.16 -2.29
CA ARG A 125 -11.68 -10.45 -3.18
C ARG A 125 -10.44 -9.69 -2.74
N HIS A 126 -10.56 -8.40 -2.39
CA HIS A 126 -9.43 -7.62 -1.88
C HIS A 126 -8.83 -8.28 -0.63
N ASN A 127 -9.65 -8.55 0.39
CA ASN A 127 -9.20 -9.18 1.63
C ASN A 127 -8.54 -10.54 1.39
N ARG A 128 -9.02 -11.32 0.42
CA ARG A 128 -8.47 -12.63 0.09
C ARG A 128 -7.09 -12.56 -0.58
N TYR A 129 -6.91 -11.67 -1.55
CA TYR A 129 -5.72 -11.66 -2.40
C TYR A 129 -4.68 -10.59 -2.02
N TYR A 130 -5.08 -9.53 -1.32
CA TYR A 130 -4.20 -8.40 -0.99
C TYR A 130 -2.91 -8.80 -0.26
N PRO A 131 -2.92 -9.70 0.75
CA PRO A 131 -1.69 -10.04 1.45
C PRO A 131 -0.61 -10.65 0.55
N ALA A 132 -1.02 -11.50 -0.41
CA ALA A 132 -0.12 -12.10 -1.37
C ALA A 132 0.36 -11.07 -2.41
N GLU A 133 -0.54 -10.24 -2.93
CA GLU A 133 -0.21 -9.22 -3.94
C GLU A 133 0.70 -8.12 -3.40
N ALA A 134 0.50 -7.71 -2.15
CA ALA A 134 1.32 -6.71 -1.46
C ALA A 134 2.54 -7.32 -0.76
N ARG A 135 2.73 -8.65 -0.84
CA ARG A 135 3.81 -9.40 -0.20
C ARG A 135 3.93 -9.08 1.30
N LEU A 136 2.79 -9.04 1.99
CA LEU A 136 2.77 -8.71 3.41
C LEU A 136 3.56 -9.75 4.22
N PRO A 137 4.42 -9.34 5.15
CA PRO A 137 5.08 -10.27 6.05
C PRO A 137 4.04 -10.89 6.98
N MET A 138 4.24 -12.16 7.32
CA MET A 138 3.44 -12.86 8.33
C MET A 138 3.95 -12.51 9.72
N ASP A 139 3.03 -12.23 10.65
CA ASP A 139 3.33 -12.12 12.07
C ASP A 139 3.09 -13.48 12.75
N PRO A 140 4.15 -14.17 13.21
CA PRO A 140 4.02 -15.49 13.81
C PRO A 140 3.26 -15.49 15.14
N ARG A 141 3.18 -14.33 15.85
CA ARG A 141 2.46 -14.24 17.12
C ARG A 141 0.95 -14.24 16.92
N THR A 142 0.49 -13.46 15.94
CA THR A 142 -0.93 -13.33 15.62
C THR A 142 -1.40 -14.38 14.62
N ARG A 143 -0.47 -15.10 13.98
CA ARG A 143 -0.74 -16.06 12.89
C ARG A 143 -1.51 -15.42 11.73
N ASP A 144 -1.33 -14.13 11.53
CA ASP A 144 -1.96 -13.32 10.48
C ASP A 144 -0.88 -12.46 9.80
N PHE A 145 -1.28 -11.72 8.77
CA PHE A 145 -0.38 -10.77 8.11
C PHE A 145 -0.16 -9.51 8.94
N ALA A 146 1.00 -8.89 8.76
CA ALA A 146 1.36 -7.66 9.44
C ALA A 146 0.39 -6.51 9.14
N LEU A 147 0.30 -5.59 10.10
CA LEU A 147 -0.54 -4.40 10.00
C LEU A 147 -0.03 -3.48 8.87
N VAL A 148 -0.98 -2.82 8.20
CA VAL A 148 -0.70 -1.80 7.19
C VAL A 148 -1.02 -0.45 7.83
N GLY A 149 0.00 0.40 8.02
CA GLY A 149 -0.19 1.70 8.68
C GLY A 149 -0.76 1.59 10.11
N GLY A 150 -0.40 0.53 10.84
CA GLY A 150 -0.89 0.26 12.20
C GLY A 150 -2.32 -0.28 12.28
N LYS A 151 -2.97 -0.59 11.14
CA LYS A 151 -4.32 -1.14 11.09
C LYS A 151 -4.34 -2.50 10.39
N PRO A 152 -5.32 -3.37 10.72
CA PRO A 152 -5.56 -4.57 9.92
C PRO A 152 -5.81 -4.21 8.47
N TYR A 153 -5.25 -4.98 7.53
CA TYR A 153 -5.47 -4.76 6.10
C TYR A 153 -6.91 -5.05 5.66
N ARG A 154 -7.64 -5.87 6.44
CA ARG A 154 -9.00 -6.31 6.09
C ARG A 154 -9.96 -5.14 6.13
N ARG A 155 -10.69 -4.97 5.04
CA ARG A 155 -11.81 -4.02 4.95
C ARG A 155 -13.10 -4.69 5.44
N ARG A 156 -13.89 -3.96 6.21
CA ARG A 156 -15.21 -4.39 6.70
C ARG A 156 -16.22 -4.34 5.55
N ALA A 157 -17.05 -5.36 5.41
CA ALA A 157 -18.18 -5.34 4.48
C ALA A 157 -19.16 -4.21 4.84
N LEU A 158 -19.79 -3.63 3.83
CA LEU A 158 -20.84 -2.62 3.99
C LEU A 158 -22.18 -3.29 4.27
N GLY A 159 -23.00 -2.64 5.10
CA GLY A 159 -24.29 -3.17 5.52
C GLY A 159 -25.16 -2.13 6.21
N PRO A 160 -26.28 -2.53 6.83
CA PRO A 160 -27.26 -1.60 7.38
C PRO A 160 -26.69 -0.68 8.46
N THR A 161 -25.80 -1.19 9.31
CA THR A 161 -25.11 -0.40 10.33
C THR A 161 -24.27 0.72 9.71
N TRP A 162 -23.55 0.44 8.62
CA TRP A 162 -22.77 1.45 7.89
C TRP A 162 -23.67 2.54 7.30
N VAL A 163 -24.88 2.19 6.85
CA VAL A 163 -25.87 3.16 6.36
C VAL A 163 -26.36 4.05 7.49
N LEU A 164 -26.79 3.46 8.61
CA LEU A 164 -27.37 4.19 9.74
C LEU A 164 -26.34 5.05 10.49
N GLU A 165 -25.06 4.65 10.49
CA GLU A 165 -23.95 5.46 11.00
C GLU A 165 -23.77 6.76 10.19
N ARG A 166 -24.04 6.74 8.87
CA ARG A 166 -23.83 7.88 7.96
C ARG A 166 -25.10 8.71 7.73
N PHE A 167 -26.23 8.04 7.69
CA PHE A 167 -27.54 8.60 7.40
C PHE A 167 -28.47 8.16 8.53
N PRO A 168 -28.52 8.91 9.64
CA PRO A 168 -29.32 8.52 10.80
C PRO A 168 -30.82 8.55 10.48
N GLY A 169 -31.61 7.83 11.27
CA GLY A 169 -33.08 7.82 11.19
C GLY A 169 -33.74 9.10 11.70
N ASP A 170 -33.00 10.19 11.82
CA ASP A 170 -33.44 11.48 12.33
C ASP A 170 -33.83 12.40 11.16
N LEU A 171 -34.98 13.06 11.29
CA LEU A 171 -35.55 13.87 10.20
C LEU A 171 -34.81 15.20 10.03
N GLU A 172 -34.36 15.83 11.12
CA GLU A 172 -33.71 17.15 11.11
C GLU A 172 -32.43 17.19 10.27
N PRO A 173 -31.45 16.26 10.44
CA PRO A 173 -30.28 16.20 9.57
C PRO A 173 -30.65 15.91 8.11
N ALA A 174 -31.69 15.10 7.88
CA ALA A 174 -32.12 14.69 6.55
C ALA A 174 -32.74 15.83 5.74
N LEU A 175 -33.39 16.78 6.42
CA LEU A 175 -33.93 17.99 5.81
C LEU A 175 -32.91 19.13 5.68
N GLY A 176 -31.70 18.96 6.23
CA GLY A 176 -30.65 20.00 6.23
C GLY A 176 -30.94 21.15 7.20
N VAL A 177 -31.78 20.93 8.21
CA VAL A 177 -32.21 21.98 9.17
C VAL A 177 -31.22 22.12 10.35
N GLY A 178 -30.16 21.30 10.40
CA GLY A 178 -29.25 21.19 11.55
C GLY A 178 -27.87 21.86 11.48
N GLU A 179 -27.51 22.58 10.40
CA GLU A 179 -26.21 23.28 10.30
C GLU A 179 -26.39 24.78 10.00
N ALA A 180 -27.03 25.50 10.92
CA ALA A 180 -26.95 26.94 11.04
C ALA A 180 -26.59 27.31 12.49
N ALA A 181 -25.32 27.15 12.84
CA ALA A 181 -24.71 27.71 14.04
C ALA A 181 -23.26 28.09 13.74
#